data_AF-A0A517XZ72-F1
#
_entry.id   AF-A0A517XZ72-F1
#
_cell.length_a   1.000
_cell.length_b   1.000
_cell.length_c   1.000
_cell.angle_alpha   90.00
_cell.angle_beta   90.00
_cell.angle_gamma   90.00
#
_symmetry.space_group_name_H-M   'P 1'
#
loop_
_entity.id
_entity.type
_entity.pdbx_description
1 polymer ?
#
loop_
_entity_poly.entity_id
_entity_poly.type
_entity_poly.pdbx_seq_one_letter_code
_entity_poly.pdbx_strand_id
1 'polypeptide(L)'
;MRRLLLPFAVLVAAVSLAPAQPPAAPLTRIAFGSCGDQDQPLPILDSIVAAKPELFLFLGDNIYADIDEKTNKLIPAAKITAERIAAKYDILRGLPGFQKLKATCPFMATWDDHDLGANDAGGDFALKDASQKLFLDFFGAAANDPRRTQKGVYTAAVFGPPGKRVQVIMLDTRYHRTKLTRAKSPLPGEKVPPYAPNADPGATVLGEAQWAWLEAQLKQPAEVRLIGSSIQLVADEHRFEKWSNFPKERERFYELVRKTNATGVVVLSGDRHLGEISLDSSTAGYPLYDVTSSGLNQGAKAWREPEPNKHRVAAMPYGDNFGMVLIDWSTDNPRLTLQLRDEDGDVMSAVKVRLSTLKPTGVAAGPRPKLPDGVLTPAEAAAKVGQKVTVQFPVASTGGQTNLYLNSARDFRAKDNFAVALTAAAKAGPWADATGATFLNKTIRASGTVQVVSGSARIEVTAPAQLVLVE
;
A
#
# COMPACT_ATOMS: atom_id res chain seq x y z
N MET A 1 5.59 -73.96 32.71
CA MET A 1 4.74 -72.78 33.04
C MET A 1 5.31 -71.56 32.32
N ARG A 2 4.64 -71.10 31.27
CA ARG A 2 5.05 -69.94 30.44
C ARG A 2 4.89 -68.64 31.24
N ARG A 3 5.95 -67.85 31.38
CA ARG A 3 5.87 -66.46 31.86
C ARG A 3 5.74 -65.54 30.64
N LEU A 4 4.59 -64.89 30.52
CA LEU A 4 4.33 -63.80 29.57
C LEU A 4 5.18 -62.59 29.97
N LEU A 5 5.96 -62.05 29.03
CA LEU A 5 6.52 -60.69 29.09
C LEU A 5 5.68 -59.83 28.15
N LEU A 6 4.89 -58.91 28.70
CA LEU A 6 4.24 -57.84 27.94
C LEU A 6 5.28 -56.75 27.63
N PRO A 7 5.35 -56.23 26.38
CA PRO A 7 6.11 -55.02 26.12
C PRO A 7 5.30 -53.80 26.58
N PHE A 8 5.93 -52.95 27.40
CA PHE A 8 5.41 -51.64 27.78
C PHE A 8 5.49 -50.73 26.54
N ALA A 9 4.35 -50.43 25.92
CA ALA A 9 4.27 -49.42 24.88
C ALA A 9 4.35 -48.03 25.54
N VAL A 10 5.47 -47.34 25.36
CA VAL A 10 5.60 -45.92 25.72
C VAL A 10 4.79 -45.11 24.72
N LEU A 11 3.63 -44.64 25.14
CA LEU A 11 2.81 -43.71 24.38
C LEU A 11 3.48 -42.33 24.41
N VAL A 12 4.24 -41.99 23.37
CA VAL A 12 4.72 -40.61 23.18
C VAL A 12 3.54 -39.77 22.73
N ALA A 13 2.92 -39.05 23.67
CA ALA A 13 1.93 -38.05 23.35
C ALA A 13 2.60 -36.93 22.53
N ALA A 14 2.26 -36.83 21.25
CA ALA A 14 2.62 -35.69 20.43
C ALA A 14 1.93 -34.45 21.00
N VAL A 15 2.68 -33.64 21.75
CA VAL A 15 2.23 -32.30 22.15
C VAL A 15 2.18 -31.47 20.87
N SER A 16 0.98 -31.28 20.34
CA SER A 16 0.73 -30.30 19.29
C SER A 16 0.98 -28.92 19.89
N LEU A 17 2.14 -28.35 19.59
CA LEU A 17 2.41 -26.94 19.86
C LEU A 17 1.51 -26.12 18.93
N ALA A 18 0.39 -25.64 19.47
CA ALA A 18 -0.37 -24.57 18.85
C ALA A 18 0.59 -23.38 18.58
N PRO A 19 0.43 -22.65 17.47
CA PRO A 19 1.26 -21.49 17.20
C PRO A 19 1.19 -20.53 18.39
N ALA A 20 2.37 -20.07 18.83
CA ALA A 20 2.48 -19.18 19.99
C ALA A 20 1.54 -17.99 19.81
N GLN A 21 0.61 -17.84 20.76
CA GLN A 21 -0.34 -16.75 20.76
C GLN A 21 0.46 -15.43 20.81
N PRO A 22 0.17 -14.45 19.95
CA PRO A 22 0.93 -13.21 19.93
C PRO A 22 0.94 -12.56 21.31
N PRO A 23 2.06 -11.93 21.72
CA PRO A 23 2.21 -11.41 23.07
C PRO A 23 1.07 -10.48 23.46
N ALA A 24 0.63 -10.62 24.72
CA ALA A 24 -0.47 -9.84 25.28
C ALA A 24 -0.15 -8.34 25.44
N ALA A 25 1.13 -7.96 25.40
CA ALA A 25 1.56 -6.56 25.50
C ALA A 25 1.37 -5.83 24.16
N PRO A 26 0.93 -4.56 24.17
CA PRO A 26 0.80 -3.77 22.96
C PRO A 26 2.18 -3.45 22.37
N LEU A 27 2.33 -3.61 21.04
CA LEU A 27 3.55 -3.21 20.34
C LEU A 27 3.73 -1.69 20.39
N THR A 28 4.97 -1.27 20.61
CA THR A 28 5.41 0.12 20.69
C THR A 28 6.58 0.43 19.76
N ARG A 29 7.39 -0.57 19.39
CA ARG A 29 8.55 -0.42 18.49
C ARG A 29 8.52 -1.51 17.43
N ILE A 30 8.20 -1.14 16.20
CA ILE A 30 8.23 -2.05 15.05
C ILE A 30 9.28 -1.52 14.09
N ALA A 31 10.25 -2.36 13.71
CA ALA A 31 11.22 -2.06 12.67
C ALA A 31 10.81 -2.74 11.36
N PHE A 32 11.23 -2.19 10.22
CA PHE A 32 10.99 -2.80 8.92
C PHE A 32 12.05 -2.40 7.90
N GLY A 33 12.17 -3.18 6.84
CA GLY A 33 13.05 -2.85 5.71
C GLY A 33 12.98 -3.88 4.60
N SER A 34 13.60 -3.54 3.47
CA SER A 34 13.70 -4.37 2.26
C SER A 34 15.08 -4.19 1.62
N CYS A 35 15.39 -5.01 0.61
CA CYS A 35 16.58 -4.87 -0.23
C CYS A 35 17.88 -5.04 0.55
N GLY A 36 18.06 -6.24 1.10
CA GLY A 36 19.27 -6.69 1.78
C GLY A 36 19.97 -7.78 1.00
N ASP A 37 20.99 -7.42 0.22
CA ASP A 37 21.83 -8.38 -0.48
C ASP A 37 22.72 -9.14 0.49
N GLN A 38 22.38 -10.42 0.66
CA GLN A 38 23.07 -11.36 1.54
C GLN A 38 24.54 -11.58 1.19
N ASP A 39 24.96 -11.31 -0.07
CA ASP A 39 26.35 -11.49 -0.49
C ASP A 39 27.23 -10.28 -0.11
N GLN A 40 26.63 -9.21 0.40
CA GLN A 40 27.30 -7.99 0.82
C GLN A 40 27.17 -7.79 2.35
N PRO A 41 28.04 -6.98 2.97
CA PRO A 41 27.87 -6.59 4.36
C PRO A 41 26.48 -5.98 4.62
N LEU A 42 25.89 -6.33 5.78
CA LEU A 42 24.61 -5.80 6.28
C LEU A 42 24.79 -5.22 7.71
N PRO A 43 25.69 -4.25 7.93
CA PRO A 43 25.93 -3.67 9.25
C PRO A 43 24.70 -2.97 9.82
N ILE A 44 23.77 -2.49 8.97
CA ILE A 44 22.50 -1.89 9.40
C ILE A 44 21.67 -2.79 10.33
N LEU A 45 21.84 -4.12 10.25
CA LEU A 45 21.17 -5.06 11.14
C LEU A 45 21.58 -4.87 12.60
N ASP A 46 22.82 -4.46 12.87
CA ASP A 46 23.28 -4.16 14.23
C ASP A 46 22.59 -2.90 14.78
N SER A 47 22.35 -1.89 13.95
CA SER A 47 21.61 -0.68 14.32
C SER A 47 20.12 -0.94 14.52
N ILE A 48 19.53 -1.82 13.71
CA ILE A 48 18.16 -2.32 13.94
C ILE A 48 18.09 -3.04 15.29
N VAL A 49 19.05 -3.91 15.62
CA VAL A 49 19.12 -4.59 16.92
C VAL A 49 19.25 -3.57 18.06
N ALA A 50 20.10 -2.56 17.90
CA ALA A 50 20.29 -1.49 18.89
C ALA A 50 19.01 -0.68 19.14
N ALA A 51 18.13 -0.55 18.14
CA ALA A 51 16.81 0.08 18.27
C ALA A 51 15.80 -0.77 19.08
N LYS A 52 16.14 -2.01 19.44
CA LYS A 52 15.35 -2.94 20.27
C LYS A 52 13.89 -3.07 19.79
N PRO A 53 13.65 -3.40 18.50
CA PRO A 53 12.30 -3.62 18.00
C PRO A 53 11.63 -4.80 18.73
N GLU A 54 10.32 -4.74 18.84
CA GLU A 54 9.49 -5.82 19.37
C GLU A 54 8.97 -6.74 18.25
N LEU A 55 9.07 -6.26 17.01
CA LEU A 55 8.75 -6.97 15.78
C LEU A 55 9.58 -6.38 14.64
N PHE A 56 10.15 -7.23 13.78
CA PHE A 56 10.78 -6.81 12.52
C PHE A 56 9.96 -7.28 11.33
N LEU A 57 9.72 -6.38 10.36
CA LEU A 57 8.98 -6.66 9.14
C LEU A 57 9.92 -6.66 7.93
N PHE A 58 10.12 -7.83 7.35
CA PHE A 58 10.79 -8.01 6.07
C PHE A 58 9.80 -7.73 4.95
N LEU A 59 10.07 -6.68 4.14
CA LEU A 59 9.16 -6.24 3.08
C LEU A 59 9.50 -6.82 1.70
N GLY A 60 10.56 -7.62 1.58
CA GLY A 60 10.99 -8.23 0.33
C GLY A 60 12.42 -7.85 -0.05
N ASP A 61 12.91 -8.44 -1.12
CA ASP A 61 14.32 -8.53 -1.45
C ASP A 61 15.16 -8.91 -0.22
N ASN A 62 14.70 -9.94 0.48
CA ASN A 62 15.41 -10.47 1.63
C ASN A 62 16.67 -11.20 1.17
N ILE A 63 16.63 -11.71 -0.06
CA ILE A 63 17.76 -12.26 -0.79
C ILE A 63 17.74 -11.81 -2.26
N TYR A 64 18.91 -11.84 -2.89
CA TYR A 64 19.10 -11.61 -4.32
C TYR A 64 19.51 -12.90 -5.04
N ALA A 65 18.54 -13.64 -5.55
CA ALA A 65 18.79 -14.93 -6.21
C ALA A 65 19.33 -14.81 -7.64
N ASP A 66 19.25 -13.64 -8.25
CA ASP A 66 19.55 -13.39 -9.66
C ASP A 66 20.71 -12.41 -9.87
N ILE A 67 21.47 -12.05 -8.84
CA ILE A 67 22.72 -11.31 -9.00
C ILE A 67 23.88 -12.30 -9.05
N ASP A 68 24.68 -12.26 -10.11
CA ASP A 68 25.94 -13.01 -10.19
C ASP A 68 26.99 -12.36 -9.28
N GLU A 69 27.49 -13.12 -8.32
CA GLU A 69 28.34 -12.66 -7.22
C GLU A 69 29.72 -12.18 -7.69
N LYS A 70 30.15 -12.62 -8.88
CA LYS A 70 31.48 -12.27 -9.43
C LYS A 70 31.42 -11.02 -10.29
N THR A 71 30.31 -10.84 -11.01
CA THR A 71 30.16 -9.78 -12.02
C THR A 71 29.23 -8.67 -11.59
N ASN A 72 28.45 -8.88 -10.52
CA ASN A 72 27.39 -8.00 -10.04
C ASN A 72 26.34 -7.67 -11.12
N LYS A 73 25.98 -8.67 -11.93
CA LYS A 73 25.03 -8.53 -13.05
C LYS A 73 23.86 -9.50 -12.87
N LEU A 74 22.71 -9.10 -13.43
CA LEU A 74 21.52 -9.94 -13.44
C LEU A 74 21.74 -11.25 -14.24
N ILE A 75 21.32 -12.35 -13.63
CA ILE A 75 21.23 -13.67 -14.19
C ILE A 75 19.86 -13.78 -14.87
N PRO A 76 19.77 -14.24 -16.13
CA PRO A 76 18.49 -14.43 -16.79
C PRO A 76 17.57 -15.36 -15.98
N ALA A 77 16.30 -15.00 -15.86
CA ALA A 77 15.29 -15.77 -15.10
C ALA A 77 15.27 -17.28 -15.46
N ALA A 78 15.51 -17.63 -16.73
CA ALA A 78 15.57 -19.02 -17.19
C ALA A 78 16.76 -19.84 -16.66
N LYS A 79 17.77 -19.18 -16.05
CA LYS A 79 18.95 -19.82 -15.45
C LYS A 79 18.87 -19.89 -13.92
N ILE A 80 17.82 -19.31 -13.32
CA ILE A 80 17.61 -19.38 -11.88
C ILE A 80 17.13 -20.78 -11.52
N THR A 81 17.64 -21.33 -10.44
CA THR A 81 17.25 -22.65 -9.92
C THR A 81 16.83 -22.55 -8.46
N ALA A 82 16.05 -23.53 -7.99
CA ALA A 82 15.62 -23.59 -6.60
C ALA A 82 16.82 -23.75 -5.63
N GLU A 83 17.87 -24.45 -6.06
CA GLU A 83 19.10 -24.62 -5.28
C GLU A 83 19.83 -23.29 -5.09
N ARG A 84 19.83 -22.42 -6.10
CA ARG A 84 20.40 -21.08 -5.99
C ARG A 84 19.63 -20.24 -4.98
N ILE A 85 18.30 -20.23 -5.06
CA ILE A 85 17.43 -19.52 -4.11
C ILE A 85 17.68 -20.04 -2.69
N ALA A 86 17.73 -21.37 -2.50
CA ALA A 86 18.01 -21.99 -1.21
C ALA A 86 19.39 -21.58 -0.66
N ALA A 87 20.43 -21.59 -1.50
CA ALA A 87 21.78 -21.19 -1.11
C ALA A 87 21.84 -19.73 -0.65
N LYS A 88 21.09 -18.82 -1.30
CA LYS A 88 21.02 -17.42 -0.84
C LYS A 88 20.39 -17.28 0.55
N TYR A 89 19.32 -18.03 0.81
CA TYR A 89 18.74 -18.08 2.14
C TYR A 89 19.71 -18.64 3.19
N ASP A 90 20.53 -19.63 2.84
CA ASP A 90 21.55 -20.16 3.75
C ASP A 90 22.65 -19.13 4.06
N ILE A 91 23.04 -18.29 3.10
CA ILE A 91 23.96 -17.17 3.33
C ILE A 91 23.33 -16.17 4.30
N LEU A 92 22.11 -15.71 4.04
CA LEU A 92 21.38 -14.79 4.93
C LEU A 92 21.26 -15.38 6.35
N ARG A 93 20.94 -16.67 6.45
CA ARG A 93 20.90 -17.39 7.73
C ARG A 93 22.24 -17.33 8.44
N GLY A 94 23.35 -17.43 7.73
CA GLY A 94 24.69 -17.41 8.30
C GLY A 94 25.15 -16.03 8.80
N LEU A 95 24.48 -14.94 8.41
CA LEU A 95 24.93 -13.59 8.77
C LEU A 95 24.81 -13.33 10.28
N PRO A 96 25.88 -12.84 10.95
CA PRO A 96 25.83 -12.52 12.38
C PRO A 96 24.75 -11.50 12.74
N GLY A 97 24.57 -10.46 11.92
CA GLY A 97 23.53 -9.45 12.13
C GLY A 97 22.12 -10.05 12.08
N PHE A 98 21.86 -10.97 11.15
CA PHE A 98 20.57 -11.67 11.05
C PHE A 98 20.31 -12.55 12.28
N GLN A 99 21.33 -13.28 12.76
CA GLN A 99 21.22 -14.09 13.97
C GLN A 99 20.95 -13.25 15.22
N LYS A 100 21.63 -12.10 15.38
CA LYS A 100 21.35 -11.16 16.46
C LYS A 100 19.93 -10.61 16.39
N LEU A 101 19.48 -10.22 15.19
CA LEU A 101 18.12 -9.72 14.97
C LEU A 101 17.07 -10.77 15.31
N LYS A 102 17.31 -12.03 14.91
CA LYS A 102 16.42 -13.17 15.21
C LYS A 102 16.35 -13.46 16.72
N ALA A 103 17.45 -13.27 17.44
CA ALA A 103 17.49 -13.37 18.89
C ALA A 103 16.81 -12.17 19.60
N THR A 104 16.64 -11.04 18.91
CA THR A 104 16.09 -9.80 19.47
C THR A 104 14.57 -9.78 19.42
N CYS A 105 13.96 -10.14 18.29
CA CYS A 105 12.51 -10.07 18.10
C CYS A 105 11.98 -11.09 17.08
N PRO A 106 10.67 -11.42 17.12
CA PRO A 106 10.03 -12.20 16.07
C PRO A 106 9.97 -11.42 14.76
N PHE A 107 9.81 -12.17 13.65
CA PHE A 107 9.68 -11.61 12.30
C PHE A 107 8.30 -11.87 11.73
N MET A 108 7.83 -10.93 10.92
CA MET A 108 6.88 -11.22 9.85
C MET A 108 7.54 -10.83 8.53
N ALA A 109 7.29 -11.60 7.48
CA ALA A 109 7.97 -11.41 6.21
C ALA A 109 6.99 -11.58 5.05
N THR A 110 7.21 -10.77 4.02
CA THR A 110 6.82 -11.07 2.65
C THR A 110 8.07 -11.05 1.77
N TRP A 111 7.90 -11.35 0.49
CA TRP A 111 8.95 -11.35 -0.50
C TRP A 111 8.80 -10.21 -1.50
N ASP A 112 9.84 -10.00 -2.30
CA ASP A 112 9.75 -9.29 -3.57
C ASP A 112 10.21 -10.19 -4.73
N ASP A 113 10.48 -9.62 -5.89
CA ASP A 113 10.90 -10.29 -7.11
C ASP A 113 12.23 -11.05 -6.97
N HIS A 114 13.20 -10.53 -6.22
CA HIS A 114 14.49 -11.20 -6.08
C HIS A 114 14.44 -12.44 -5.16
N ASP A 115 13.54 -12.45 -4.18
CA ASP A 115 13.18 -13.65 -3.40
C ASP A 115 12.35 -14.63 -4.22
N LEU A 116 11.41 -14.12 -5.04
CA LEU A 116 10.63 -14.93 -5.97
C LEU A 116 11.58 -15.65 -6.94
N GLY A 117 12.63 -14.96 -7.36
CA GLY A 117 13.82 -15.54 -7.97
C GLY A 117 14.42 -14.72 -9.10
N ALA A 118 13.77 -13.68 -9.61
CA ALA A 118 14.26 -12.91 -10.75
C ALA A 118 13.66 -11.50 -10.80
N ASN A 119 14.47 -10.52 -11.19
CA ASN A 119 14.12 -9.10 -11.29
C ASN A 119 12.83 -8.88 -12.11
N ASP A 120 11.92 -8.10 -11.55
CA ASP A 120 10.58 -7.77 -12.03
C ASP A 120 9.68 -9.00 -12.33
N ALA A 121 10.02 -10.18 -11.82
CA ALA A 121 9.22 -11.38 -12.02
C ALA A 121 7.88 -11.31 -11.28
N GLY A 122 6.91 -12.10 -11.75
CA GLY A 122 5.55 -12.12 -11.20
C GLY A 122 4.93 -13.50 -11.33
N GLY A 123 3.61 -13.53 -11.52
CA GLY A 123 2.84 -14.77 -11.56
C GLY A 123 3.17 -15.70 -12.73
N ASP A 124 3.92 -15.25 -13.73
CA ASP A 124 4.42 -16.06 -14.84
C ASP A 124 5.78 -16.73 -14.57
N PHE A 125 6.41 -16.47 -13.41
CA PHE A 125 7.69 -17.09 -13.07
C PHE A 125 7.55 -18.58 -12.77
N ALA A 126 8.32 -19.41 -13.49
CA ALA A 126 8.20 -20.86 -13.45
C ALA A 126 8.48 -21.48 -12.07
N LEU A 127 9.37 -20.88 -11.27
CA LEU A 127 9.76 -21.43 -9.97
C LEU A 127 8.99 -20.85 -8.78
N LYS A 128 7.96 -20.00 -8.98
CA LYS A 128 7.26 -19.32 -7.88
C LYS A 128 6.74 -20.25 -6.77
N ASP A 129 6.28 -21.45 -7.11
CA ASP A 129 5.84 -22.47 -6.14
C ASP A 129 7.02 -23.03 -5.33
N ALA A 130 8.16 -23.27 -5.97
CA ALA A 130 9.38 -23.72 -5.30
C ALA A 130 9.94 -22.60 -4.40
N SER A 131 9.95 -21.36 -4.89
CA SER A 131 10.35 -20.18 -4.12
C SER A 131 9.45 -20.02 -2.89
N GLN A 132 8.13 -20.22 -3.01
CA GLN A 132 7.19 -20.16 -1.88
C GLN A 132 7.57 -21.15 -0.80
N LYS A 133 7.87 -22.39 -1.19
CA LYS A 133 8.30 -23.42 -0.24
C LYS A 133 9.58 -23.01 0.48
N LEU A 134 10.59 -22.54 -0.25
CA LEU A 134 11.89 -22.13 0.30
C LEU A 134 11.76 -20.93 1.24
N PHE A 135 10.98 -19.91 0.86
CA PHE A 135 10.68 -18.75 1.70
C PHE A 135 10.04 -19.19 3.02
N LEU A 136 9.02 -20.05 2.96
CA LEU A 136 8.32 -20.53 4.15
C LEU A 136 9.20 -21.42 5.04
N ASP A 137 10.08 -22.23 4.44
CA ASP A 137 11.06 -23.03 5.17
C ASP A 137 12.10 -22.14 5.88
N PHE A 138 12.56 -21.07 5.20
CA PHE A 138 13.51 -20.13 5.77
C PHE A 138 12.95 -19.39 6.98
N PHE A 139 11.75 -18.81 6.84
CA PHE A 139 11.06 -18.07 7.90
C PHE A 139 10.36 -18.98 8.93
N GLY A 140 10.53 -20.30 8.84
CA GLY A 140 10.08 -21.25 9.86
C GLY A 140 8.56 -21.39 9.96
N ALA A 141 7.84 -21.24 8.86
CA ALA A 141 6.41 -21.49 8.81
C ALA A 141 6.11 -22.96 9.19
N ALA A 142 5.15 -23.16 10.09
CA ALA A 142 4.77 -24.49 10.57
C ALA A 142 4.27 -25.38 9.42
N ALA A 143 4.32 -26.70 9.63
CA ALA A 143 3.87 -27.67 8.62
C ALA A 143 2.38 -27.52 8.26
N ASN A 144 1.56 -27.03 9.20
CA ASN A 144 0.13 -26.77 9.04
C ASN A 144 -0.19 -25.28 8.76
N ASP A 145 0.82 -24.44 8.50
CA ASP A 145 0.60 -23.05 8.14
C ASP A 145 -0.23 -22.98 6.84
N PRO A 146 -1.33 -22.20 6.78
CA PRO A 146 -2.17 -22.09 5.58
C PRO A 146 -1.38 -21.72 4.32
N ARG A 147 -0.26 -20.99 4.47
CA ARG A 147 0.65 -20.64 3.38
C ARG A 147 1.30 -21.83 2.71
N ARG A 148 1.31 -23.02 3.34
CA ARG A 148 1.82 -24.25 2.73
C ARG A 148 0.91 -24.76 1.61
N THR A 149 -0.36 -24.37 1.60
CA THR A 149 -1.36 -24.80 0.61
C THR A 149 -1.98 -23.66 -0.18
N GLN A 150 -2.01 -22.44 0.37
CA GLN A 150 -2.47 -21.26 -0.35
C GLN A 150 -1.46 -20.85 -1.44
N LYS A 151 -1.89 -20.00 -2.36
CA LYS A 151 -1.07 -19.49 -3.46
C LYS A 151 -0.56 -18.08 -3.10
N GLY A 152 0.72 -17.95 -2.77
CA GLY A 152 1.36 -16.74 -2.26
C GLY A 152 1.66 -16.76 -0.76
N VAL A 153 2.59 -15.91 -0.31
CA VAL A 153 3.14 -15.87 1.07
C VAL A 153 2.41 -14.92 2.03
N TYR A 154 1.31 -14.30 1.60
CA TYR A 154 0.56 -13.32 2.38
C TYR A 154 0.07 -13.88 3.72
N THR A 155 0.14 -13.05 4.77
CA THR A 155 -0.22 -13.42 6.14
C THR A 155 -0.62 -12.22 6.98
N ALA A 156 -1.28 -12.44 8.12
CA ALA A 156 -1.64 -11.39 9.06
C ALA A 156 -1.58 -11.88 10.51
N ALA A 157 -1.30 -10.95 11.43
CA ALA A 157 -1.34 -11.19 12.87
C ALA A 157 -1.84 -9.94 13.60
N VAL A 158 -2.47 -10.14 14.76
CA VAL A 158 -2.93 -9.06 15.65
C VAL A 158 -2.19 -9.17 16.97
N PHE A 159 -1.62 -8.06 17.43
CA PHE A 159 -0.84 -7.95 18.65
C PHE A 159 -1.49 -6.99 19.63
N GLY A 160 -1.34 -7.25 20.94
CA GLY A 160 -1.86 -6.38 22.00
C GLY A 160 -3.34 -6.58 22.34
N PRO A 161 -3.80 -5.98 23.45
CA PRO A 161 -5.18 -6.12 23.94
C PRO A 161 -6.12 -5.14 23.22
N PRO A 162 -7.45 -5.36 23.29
CA PRO A 162 -8.44 -4.41 22.78
C PRO A 162 -8.16 -2.96 23.21
N GLY A 163 -8.26 -2.02 22.28
CA GLY A 163 -7.93 -0.60 22.50
C GLY A 163 -6.46 -0.24 22.25
N LYS A 164 -5.57 -1.23 22.13
CA LYS A 164 -4.15 -1.07 21.79
C LYS A 164 -3.67 -2.15 20.79
N ARG A 165 -4.56 -2.58 19.90
CA ARG A 165 -4.25 -3.60 18.89
C ARG A 165 -3.49 -3.04 17.73
N VAL A 166 -2.42 -3.73 17.37
CA VAL A 166 -1.70 -3.54 16.11
C VAL A 166 -1.95 -4.77 15.25
N GLN A 167 -2.61 -4.59 14.12
CA GLN A 167 -2.73 -5.61 13.09
C GLN A 167 -1.63 -5.39 12.07
N VAL A 168 -0.84 -6.42 11.79
CA VAL A 168 0.13 -6.43 10.71
C VAL A 168 -0.42 -7.33 9.60
N ILE A 169 -0.51 -6.81 8.39
CA ILE A 169 -1.00 -7.50 7.20
C ILE A 169 0.13 -7.45 6.17
N MET A 170 0.75 -8.59 5.90
CA MET A 170 1.79 -8.73 4.90
C MET A 170 1.15 -9.16 3.59
N LEU A 171 1.18 -8.28 2.60
CA LEU A 171 0.75 -8.57 1.24
C LEU A 171 1.86 -9.29 0.48
N ASP A 172 1.44 -10.12 -0.46
CA ASP A 172 2.24 -10.72 -1.52
C ASP A 172 1.83 -10.04 -2.82
N THR A 173 2.73 -9.27 -3.40
CA THR A 173 2.51 -8.48 -4.62
C THR A 173 3.17 -9.14 -5.83
N ARG A 174 3.56 -10.42 -5.74
CA ARG A 174 4.35 -11.13 -6.76
C ARG A 174 3.65 -12.37 -7.30
N TYR A 175 3.14 -13.24 -6.43
CA TYR A 175 2.70 -14.60 -6.80
C TYR A 175 1.63 -14.63 -7.92
N HIS A 176 0.71 -13.67 -7.88
CA HIS A 176 -0.40 -13.55 -8.83
C HIS A 176 -0.20 -12.43 -9.84
N ARG A 177 0.85 -11.62 -9.68
CA ARG A 177 1.00 -10.37 -10.41
C ARG A 177 1.14 -10.62 -11.91
N THR A 178 0.31 -9.97 -12.68
CA THR A 178 0.39 -9.97 -14.15
C THR A 178 1.68 -9.30 -14.59
N LYS A 179 2.21 -9.68 -15.75
CA LYS A 179 3.44 -9.10 -16.31
C LYS A 179 3.38 -7.56 -16.43
N LEU A 180 4.49 -6.89 -16.16
CA LEU A 180 4.59 -5.43 -16.34
C LEU A 180 4.50 -5.04 -17.81
N THR A 181 3.89 -3.88 -18.04
CA THR A 181 3.90 -3.21 -19.35
C THR A 181 4.95 -2.11 -19.34
N ARG A 182 5.75 -2.00 -20.40
CA ARG A 182 6.70 -0.90 -20.57
C ARG A 182 6.17 0.14 -21.57
N ALA A 183 6.58 1.39 -21.40
CA ALA A 183 6.35 2.42 -22.41
C ALA A 183 7.04 2.05 -23.73
N LYS A 184 6.57 2.64 -24.84
CA LYS A 184 7.12 2.36 -26.18
C LYS A 184 8.55 2.85 -26.35
N SER A 185 8.91 3.93 -25.66
CA SER A 185 10.22 4.59 -25.78
C SER A 185 10.78 4.98 -24.41
N PRO A 186 12.12 5.04 -24.26
CA PRO A 186 12.75 5.62 -23.08
C PRO A 186 12.44 7.11 -22.91
N LEU A 187 12.56 7.60 -21.67
CA LEU A 187 12.58 9.04 -21.40
C LEU A 187 13.90 9.65 -21.91
N PRO A 188 13.95 10.97 -22.17
CA PRO A 188 15.20 11.64 -22.55
C PRO A 188 16.33 11.33 -21.56
N GLY A 189 17.49 10.88 -22.08
CA GLY A 189 18.65 10.51 -21.26
C GLY A 189 18.64 9.09 -20.70
N GLU A 190 17.58 8.30 -20.94
CA GLU A 190 17.47 6.93 -20.42
C GLU A 190 17.63 5.86 -21.51
N LYS A 191 18.17 4.69 -21.13
CA LYS A 191 18.35 3.55 -22.05
C LYS A 191 17.16 2.58 -22.08
N VAL A 192 16.41 2.51 -20.98
CA VAL A 192 15.35 1.51 -20.78
C VAL A 192 14.00 2.22 -20.68
N PRO A 193 12.95 1.80 -21.40
CA PRO A 193 11.64 2.40 -21.25
C PRO A 193 11.09 2.24 -19.82
N PRO A 194 10.46 3.29 -19.25
CA PRO A 194 9.81 3.19 -17.95
C PRO A 194 8.67 2.17 -17.96
N TYR A 195 8.28 1.68 -16.80
CA TYR A 195 7.04 0.94 -16.67
C TYR A 195 5.83 1.86 -16.87
N ALA A 196 4.85 1.38 -17.62
CA ALA A 196 3.62 2.08 -17.96
C ALA A 196 2.41 1.42 -17.27
N PRO A 197 1.31 2.15 -17.05
CA PRO A 197 0.08 1.56 -16.55
C PRO A 197 -0.44 0.45 -17.48
N ASN A 198 -0.77 -0.70 -16.89
CA ASN A 198 -1.47 -1.79 -17.54
C ASN A 198 -2.98 -1.60 -17.35
N ALA A 199 -3.68 -1.25 -18.43
CA ALA A 199 -5.12 -0.98 -18.42
C ALA A 199 -5.99 -2.23 -18.64
N ASP A 200 -5.37 -3.39 -18.89
CA ASP A 200 -6.08 -4.66 -19.12
C ASP A 200 -7.05 -4.96 -17.94
N PRO A 201 -8.35 -5.19 -18.20
CA PRO A 201 -9.30 -5.58 -17.18
C PRO A 201 -8.95 -6.84 -16.40
N GLY A 202 -8.18 -7.76 -16.97
CA GLY A 202 -7.72 -8.98 -16.30
C GLY A 202 -6.38 -8.84 -15.57
N ALA A 203 -5.70 -7.69 -15.67
CA ALA A 203 -4.45 -7.48 -14.96
C ALA A 203 -4.68 -7.41 -13.45
N THR A 204 -3.91 -8.19 -12.70
CA THR A 204 -4.00 -8.27 -11.24
C THR A 204 -2.63 -8.20 -10.56
N VAL A 205 -2.60 -7.80 -9.29
CA VAL A 205 -1.42 -7.84 -8.41
C VAL A 205 -1.60 -8.92 -7.36
N LEU A 206 -2.70 -8.84 -6.60
CA LEU A 206 -2.95 -9.76 -5.47
C LEU A 206 -3.68 -11.05 -5.91
N GLY A 207 -4.46 -11.01 -6.99
CA GLY A 207 -5.39 -12.08 -7.33
C GLY A 207 -6.59 -12.17 -6.38
N GLU A 208 -7.66 -12.81 -6.85
CA GLU A 208 -8.97 -12.76 -6.17
C GLU A 208 -8.97 -13.40 -4.77
N ALA A 209 -8.24 -14.50 -4.57
CA ALA A 209 -8.18 -15.18 -3.29
C ALA A 209 -7.57 -14.28 -2.19
N GLN A 210 -6.51 -13.56 -2.52
CA GLN A 210 -5.87 -12.63 -1.60
C GLN A 210 -6.69 -11.36 -1.39
N TRP A 211 -7.40 -10.87 -2.42
CA TRP A 211 -8.35 -9.76 -2.26
C TRP A 211 -9.47 -10.08 -1.29
N ALA A 212 -10.11 -11.25 -1.45
CA ALA A 212 -11.15 -11.72 -0.54
C ALA A 212 -10.60 -11.90 0.89
N TRP A 213 -9.39 -12.45 1.01
CA TRP A 213 -8.70 -12.56 2.29
C TRP A 213 -8.41 -11.20 2.92
N LEU A 214 -7.90 -10.23 2.16
CA LEU A 214 -7.60 -8.87 2.64
C LEU A 214 -8.88 -8.16 3.11
N GLU A 215 -9.99 -8.32 2.40
CA GLU A 215 -11.29 -7.80 2.84
C GLU A 215 -11.69 -8.38 4.21
N ALA A 216 -11.48 -9.68 4.41
CA ALA A 216 -11.75 -10.31 5.70
C ALA A 216 -10.81 -9.81 6.81
N GLN A 217 -9.51 -9.58 6.50
CA GLN A 217 -8.56 -9.03 7.46
C GLN A 217 -8.91 -7.61 7.89
N LEU A 218 -9.28 -6.74 6.95
CA LEU A 218 -9.61 -5.35 7.25
C LEU A 218 -10.88 -5.19 8.08
N LYS A 219 -11.78 -6.19 8.06
CA LYS A 219 -12.96 -6.27 8.95
C LYS A 219 -12.62 -6.72 10.37
N GLN A 220 -11.44 -7.29 10.61
CA GLN A 220 -11.03 -7.63 11.97
C GLN A 220 -10.77 -6.37 12.80
N PRO A 221 -11.04 -6.41 14.11
CA PRO A 221 -10.92 -5.22 14.94
C PRO A 221 -9.44 -4.93 15.29
N ALA A 222 -8.98 -3.72 14.94
CA ALA A 222 -7.64 -3.23 15.25
C ALA A 222 -7.65 -1.70 15.33
N GLU A 223 -6.79 -1.15 16.18
CA GLU A 223 -6.63 0.30 16.32
C GLU A 223 -5.59 0.83 15.31
N VAL A 224 -4.47 0.12 15.12
CA VAL A 224 -3.45 0.40 14.10
C VAL A 224 -3.38 -0.77 13.13
N ARG A 225 -3.26 -0.50 11.83
CA ARG A 225 -3.09 -1.49 10.77
C ARG A 225 -1.85 -1.16 9.95
N LEU A 226 -0.83 -2.00 10.03
CA LEU A 226 0.38 -1.90 9.22
C LEU A 226 0.26 -2.83 8.02
N ILE A 227 0.23 -2.27 6.81
CA ILE A 227 0.16 -3.01 5.55
C ILE A 227 1.57 -3.09 4.98
N GLY A 228 2.19 -4.26 5.07
CA GLY A 228 3.46 -4.53 4.39
C GLY A 228 3.21 -4.83 2.91
N SER A 229 3.80 -4.03 2.02
CA SER A 229 3.75 -4.20 0.56
C SER A 229 5.18 -4.25 0.04
N SER A 230 5.49 -5.11 -0.92
CA SER A 230 6.86 -5.14 -1.44
C SER A 230 7.18 -3.91 -2.30
N ILE A 231 6.19 -3.44 -3.07
CA ILE A 231 6.28 -2.25 -3.92
C ILE A 231 5.50 -1.06 -3.36
N GLN A 232 5.84 0.17 -3.77
CA GLN A 232 5.18 1.39 -3.32
C GLN A 232 3.72 1.49 -3.78
N LEU A 233 2.83 1.87 -2.85
CA LEU A 233 1.40 2.05 -3.10
C LEU A 233 1.07 3.48 -3.52
N VAL A 234 1.63 4.48 -2.85
CA VAL A 234 1.22 5.89 -2.99
C VAL A 234 2.02 6.60 -4.09
N ALA A 235 3.33 6.41 -4.15
CA ALA A 235 4.17 7.02 -5.18
C ALA A 235 3.71 6.61 -6.59
N ASP A 236 3.63 7.57 -7.52
CA ASP A 236 3.07 7.32 -8.86
C ASP A 236 3.87 7.89 -10.05
N GLU A 237 4.95 8.64 -9.80
CA GLU A 237 5.70 9.34 -10.85
C GLU A 237 7.03 8.67 -11.24
N HIS A 238 7.69 7.95 -10.31
CA HIS A 238 8.95 7.28 -10.63
C HIS A 238 8.77 6.20 -11.71
N ARG A 239 9.82 5.87 -12.46
CA ARG A 239 9.76 5.01 -13.65
C ARG A 239 9.70 3.50 -13.42
N PHE A 240 9.91 3.08 -12.19
CA PHE A 240 10.06 1.68 -11.80
C PHE A 240 8.71 1.05 -11.39
N GLU A 241 8.76 -0.19 -10.90
CA GLU A 241 7.57 -0.93 -10.51
C GLU A 241 6.89 -0.33 -9.27
N LYS A 242 5.55 -0.28 -9.30
CA LYS A 242 4.69 0.33 -8.28
C LYS A 242 3.25 -0.07 -8.51
N TRP A 243 2.40 0.12 -7.50
CA TRP A 243 0.97 -0.14 -7.63
C TRP A 243 0.29 0.68 -8.75
N SER A 244 0.78 1.89 -9.06
CA SER A 244 0.19 2.70 -10.15
C SER A 244 0.45 2.12 -11.55
N ASN A 245 1.32 1.11 -11.68
CA ASN A 245 1.38 0.29 -12.90
C ASN A 245 0.13 -0.58 -13.08
N PHE A 246 -0.65 -0.83 -12.02
CA PHE A 246 -1.91 -1.57 -12.04
C PHE A 246 -3.04 -0.70 -11.46
N PRO A 247 -3.50 0.34 -12.18
CA PRO A 247 -4.38 1.38 -11.61
C PRO A 247 -5.69 0.83 -11.04
N LYS A 248 -6.25 -0.24 -11.61
CA LYS A 248 -7.47 -0.89 -11.10
C LYS A 248 -7.25 -1.58 -9.76
N GLU A 249 -6.13 -2.27 -9.60
CA GLU A 249 -5.75 -2.95 -8.36
C GLU A 249 -5.45 -1.93 -7.27
N ARG A 250 -4.77 -0.82 -7.63
CA ARG A 250 -4.51 0.30 -6.72
C ARG A 250 -5.80 0.96 -6.24
N GLU A 251 -6.73 1.27 -7.15
CA GLU A 251 -8.02 1.84 -6.74
C GLU A 251 -8.81 0.85 -5.89
N ARG A 252 -8.80 -0.45 -6.23
CA ARG A 252 -9.44 -1.51 -5.44
C ARG A 252 -8.91 -1.55 -4.00
N PHE A 253 -7.61 -1.30 -3.77
CA PHE A 253 -7.05 -1.17 -2.43
C PHE A 253 -7.71 -0.01 -1.67
N TYR A 254 -7.71 1.19 -2.26
CA TYR A 254 -8.30 2.36 -1.62
C TYR A 254 -9.81 2.20 -1.38
N GLU A 255 -10.54 1.66 -2.35
CA GLU A 255 -11.95 1.29 -2.23
C GLU A 255 -12.18 0.32 -1.09
N LEU A 256 -11.31 -0.68 -0.93
CA LEU A 256 -11.47 -1.67 0.11
C LEU A 256 -11.28 -1.08 1.51
N VAL A 257 -10.29 -0.18 1.69
CA VAL A 257 -10.12 0.57 2.94
C VAL A 257 -11.39 1.36 3.28
N ARG A 258 -11.97 2.06 2.29
CA ARG A 258 -13.24 2.79 2.47
C ARG A 258 -14.42 1.87 2.76
N LYS A 259 -14.61 0.82 1.97
CA LYS A 259 -15.71 -0.16 2.06
C LYS A 259 -15.75 -0.86 3.41
N THR A 260 -14.58 -1.19 3.96
CA THR A 260 -14.46 -1.87 5.26
C THR A 260 -14.48 -0.91 6.45
N ASN A 261 -14.48 0.42 6.19
CA ASN A 261 -14.26 1.46 7.20
C ASN A 261 -13.00 1.18 8.04
N ALA A 262 -11.97 0.58 7.43
CA ALA A 262 -10.73 0.27 8.12
C ALA A 262 -10.08 1.58 8.59
N THR A 263 -9.69 1.62 9.86
CA THR A 263 -9.03 2.77 10.49
C THR A 263 -7.58 2.45 10.81
N GLY A 264 -6.76 3.47 11.05
CA GLY A 264 -5.39 3.34 11.49
C GLY A 264 -4.46 2.72 10.45
N VAL A 265 -4.83 2.76 9.15
CA VAL A 265 -4.05 2.13 8.08
C VAL A 265 -2.82 2.97 7.77
N VAL A 266 -1.65 2.32 7.79
CA VAL A 266 -0.36 2.84 7.34
C VAL A 266 0.26 1.76 6.45
N VAL A 267 0.80 2.15 5.30
CA VAL A 267 1.50 1.26 4.37
C VAL A 267 3.01 1.37 4.63
N LEU A 268 3.68 0.22 4.60
CA LEU A 268 5.13 0.10 4.69
C LEU A 268 5.59 -0.59 3.40
N SER A 269 6.51 0.04 2.66
CA SER A 269 6.91 -0.43 1.31
C SER A 269 8.43 -0.61 1.10
N GLY A 270 8.79 -1.39 0.08
CA GLY A 270 10.15 -1.77 -0.31
C GLY A 270 10.52 -1.38 -1.76
N ASP A 271 11.25 -2.26 -2.48
CA ASP A 271 11.67 -2.22 -3.90
C ASP A 271 12.64 -1.09 -4.34
N ARG A 272 12.47 0.12 -3.82
CA ARG A 272 13.02 1.34 -4.44
C ARG A 272 14.50 1.65 -4.26
N HIS A 273 15.22 0.96 -3.39
CA HIS A 273 16.63 1.26 -3.06
C HIS A 273 16.82 2.71 -2.54
N LEU A 274 15.79 3.25 -1.88
CA LEU A 274 15.76 4.52 -1.18
C LEU A 274 14.80 4.46 0.01
N GLY A 275 14.90 5.43 0.92
CA GLY A 275 13.90 5.68 1.95
C GLY A 275 13.04 6.90 1.61
N GLU A 276 11.72 6.83 1.72
CA GLU A 276 10.85 8.02 1.63
C GLU A 276 9.52 7.85 2.37
N ILE A 277 8.85 8.97 2.64
CA ILE A 277 7.50 9.00 3.20
C ILE A 277 6.59 9.73 2.22
N SER A 278 5.63 9.00 1.68
CA SER A 278 4.57 9.52 0.80
C SER A 278 3.24 9.63 1.54
N LEU A 279 2.40 10.58 1.12
CA LEU A 279 1.08 10.80 1.66
C LEU A 279 0.05 10.97 0.54
N ASP A 280 -0.93 10.06 0.49
CA ASP A 280 -2.20 10.36 -0.16
C ASP A 280 -3.14 10.97 0.88
N SER A 281 -3.52 12.24 0.70
CA SER A 281 -4.27 12.98 1.71
C SER A 281 -5.71 12.50 1.94
N SER A 282 -6.33 11.80 0.98
CA SER A 282 -7.79 11.64 1.00
C SER A 282 -8.36 10.48 0.21
N THR A 283 -7.64 9.85 -0.72
CA THR A 283 -8.20 8.79 -1.57
C THR A 283 -8.69 7.64 -0.70
N ALA A 284 -8.00 7.23 0.35
CA ALA A 284 -8.46 6.19 1.28
C ALA A 284 -9.63 6.60 2.21
N GLY A 285 -10.13 7.85 2.11
CA GLY A 285 -11.13 8.46 2.99
C GLY A 285 -10.54 9.20 4.19
N TYR A 286 -9.22 9.14 4.36
CA TYR A 286 -8.40 9.89 5.32
C TYR A 286 -6.93 9.85 4.85
N PRO A 287 -6.00 10.60 5.47
CA PRO A 287 -4.60 10.57 5.08
C PRO A 287 -3.99 9.17 5.18
N LEU A 288 -3.52 8.61 4.06
CA LEU A 288 -2.81 7.34 3.99
C LEU A 288 -1.32 7.58 3.78
N TYR A 289 -0.53 7.22 4.79
CA TYR A 289 0.92 7.25 4.70
C TYR A 289 1.45 5.95 4.10
N ASP A 290 2.44 6.09 3.22
CA ASP A 290 3.25 5.01 2.67
C ASP A 290 4.72 5.30 2.98
N VAL A 291 5.28 4.50 3.89
CA VAL A 291 6.64 4.65 4.40
C VAL A 291 7.51 3.61 3.71
N THR A 292 8.30 4.06 2.75
CA THR A 292 9.22 3.21 2.01
C THR A 292 10.55 3.14 2.73
N SER A 293 10.96 1.94 3.11
CA SER A 293 12.32 1.69 3.57
C SER A 293 12.91 0.52 2.78
N SER A 294 13.68 0.88 1.77
CA SER A 294 14.18 -0.04 0.77
C SER A 294 15.66 0.24 0.55
N GLY A 295 16.54 -0.55 1.13
CA GLY A 295 17.98 -0.30 1.06
C GLY A 295 18.65 -0.61 2.37
N LEU A 296 18.46 -1.85 2.86
CA LEU A 296 19.25 -2.33 3.99
C LEU A 296 20.75 -2.35 3.65
N ASN A 297 21.09 -2.66 2.41
CA ASN A 297 22.43 -2.37 1.86
C ASN A 297 22.45 -1.96 0.38
N GLN A 298 21.28 -1.78 -0.23
CA GLN A 298 21.12 -1.38 -1.64
C GLN A 298 20.84 0.12 -1.82
N GLY A 299 20.90 0.91 -0.75
CA GLY A 299 20.69 2.35 -0.82
C GLY A 299 21.75 3.04 -1.71
N ALA A 300 21.37 4.19 -2.28
CA ALA A 300 22.28 4.97 -3.11
C ALA A 300 23.51 5.45 -2.30
N LYS A 301 24.70 4.95 -2.61
CA LYS A 301 25.94 5.26 -1.86
C LYS A 301 26.50 6.67 -2.09
N ALA A 302 25.88 7.44 -2.97
CA ALA A 302 26.23 8.83 -3.24
C ALA A 302 24.95 9.65 -3.38
N TRP A 303 25.09 10.95 -3.15
CA TRP A 303 24.00 11.89 -3.38
C TRP A 303 23.52 11.79 -4.84
N ARG A 304 22.20 11.83 -5.01
CA ARG A 304 21.54 11.91 -6.31
C ARG A 304 20.34 12.82 -6.20
N GLU A 305 19.95 13.42 -7.31
CA GLU A 305 18.72 14.20 -7.38
C GLU A 305 17.52 13.33 -6.98
N PRO A 306 16.62 13.84 -6.12
CA PRO A 306 15.44 13.10 -5.73
C PRO A 306 14.55 12.73 -6.93
N GLU A 307 14.11 11.48 -6.99
CA GLU A 307 13.16 11.04 -8.03
C GLU A 307 11.84 11.81 -7.90
N PRO A 308 11.14 12.12 -9.02
CA PRO A 308 9.82 12.74 -8.95
C PRO A 308 8.84 11.92 -8.11
N ASN A 309 8.22 12.58 -7.13
CA ASN A 309 7.13 12.06 -6.33
C ASN A 309 6.38 13.22 -5.67
N LYS A 310 5.28 13.67 -6.30
CA LYS A 310 4.40 14.74 -5.81
C LYS A 310 3.73 14.42 -4.46
N HIS A 311 3.71 13.15 -4.05
CA HIS A 311 3.14 12.72 -2.77
C HIS A 311 4.16 12.69 -1.64
N ARG A 312 5.45 12.89 -1.94
CA ARG A 312 6.52 12.87 -0.95
C ARG A 312 6.33 14.00 0.05
N VAL A 313 6.18 13.64 1.33
CA VAL A 313 6.12 14.57 2.45
C VAL A 313 7.40 14.56 3.28
N ALA A 314 8.23 13.53 3.16
CA ALA A 314 9.55 13.51 3.77
C ALA A 314 10.52 12.53 3.09
N ALA A 315 11.80 12.90 3.10
CA ALA A 315 12.99 12.12 2.73
C ALA A 315 13.09 11.57 1.30
N MET A 316 14.32 11.63 0.79
CA MET A 316 14.96 10.65 -0.09
C MET A 316 16.45 10.69 0.29
N PRO A 317 16.82 10.19 1.48
CA PRO A 317 18.18 10.29 1.95
C PRO A 317 19.08 9.37 1.11
N TYR A 318 20.36 9.74 0.98
CA TYR A 318 21.36 8.84 0.44
C TYR A 318 21.79 7.85 1.53
N GLY A 319 22.37 6.73 1.13
CA GLY A 319 22.81 5.67 2.04
C GLY A 319 21.75 4.63 2.33
N ASP A 320 22.15 3.67 3.16
CA ASP A 320 21.31 2.58 3.60
C ASP A 320 20.35 3.06 4.69
N ASN A 321 19.18 2.43 4.74
CA ASN A 321 18.12 2.84 5.64
C ASN A 321 17.26 1.68 6.14
N PHE A 322 16.68 1.88 7.31
CA PHE A 322 15.60 1.06 7.85
C PHE A 322 14.47 1.94 8.40
N GLY A 323 13.27 1.39 8.44
CA GLY A 323 12.08 2.06 8.92
C GLY A 323 11.76 1.73 10.38
N MET A 324 11.18 2.69 11.10
CA MET A 324 10.62 2.47 12.44
C MET A 324 9.20 3.02 12.54
N VAL A 325 8.30 2.21 13.09
CA VAL A 325 6.99 2.65 13.58
C VAL A 325 7.04 2.63 15.10
N LEU A 326 7.03 3.82 15.70
CA LEU A 326 6.95 3.99 17.14
C LEU A 326 5.52 4.35 17.54
N ILE A 327 4.95 3.64 18.51
CA ILE A 327 3.58 3.88 18.97
C ILE A 327 3.59 4.27 20.44
N ASP A 328 3.10 5.48 20.71
CA ASP A 328 2.90 6.01 22.05
C ASP A 328 1.43 5.84 22.46
N TRP A 329 1.19 4.84 23.31
CA TRP A 329 -0.12 4.50 23.88
C TRP A 329 -0.42 5.19 25.22
N SER A 330 0.38 6.18 25.63
CA SER A 330 0.23 6.83 26.95
C SER A 330 -0.96 7.78 27.05
N THR A 331 -1.58 8.13 25.92
CA THR A 331 -2.71 9.07 25.85
C THR A 331 -3.91 8.45 25.14
N ASP A 332 -5.12 8.97 25.40
CA ASP A 332 -6.36 8.53 24.75
C ASP A 332 -6.39 8.78 23.23
N ASN A 333 -5.46 9.59 22.72
CA ASN A 333 -5.19 9.76 21.29
C ASN A 333 -3.75 9.32 20.95
N PRO A 334 -3.52 8.00 20.78
CA PRO A 334 -2.19 7.46 20.53
C PRO A 334 -1.48 8.14 19.37
N ARG A 335 -0.16 8.27 19.48
CA ARG A 335 0.68 8.89 18.45
C ARG A 335 1.57 7.85 17.81
N LEU A 336 1.50 7.76 16.49
CA LEU A 336 2.46 7.02 15.67
C LEU A 336 3.59 7.98 15.29
N THR A 337 4.83 7.53 15.36
CA THR A 337 5.98 8.22 14.76
C THR A 337 6.57 7.29 13.71
N LEU A 338 6.42 7.68 12.45
CA LEU A 338 6.91 6.97 11.28
C LEU A 338 8.29 7.53 10.96
N GLN A 339 9.33 6.73 11.07
CA GLN A 339 10.71 7.18 10.90
C GLN A 339 11.42 6.40 9.81
N LEU A 340 12.38 7.08 9.19
CA LEU A 340 13.48 6.47 8.45
C LEU A 340 14.77 6.75 9.21
N ARG A 341 15.61 5.73 9.33
CA ARG A 341 16.90 5.78 10.01
C ARG A 341 18.00 5.27 9.12
N ASP A 342 19.19 5.83 9.25
CA ASP A 342 20.37 5.41 8.50
C ASP A 342 21.05 4.18 9.12
N GLU A 343 22.18 3.78 8.52
CA GLU A 343 23.02 2.69 9.00
C GLU A 343 23.54 2.90 10.43
N ASP A 344 23.75 4.15 10.87
CA ASP A 344 24.18 4.47 12.24
C ASP A 344 23.01 4.46 13.26
N GLY A 345 21.77 4.36 12.76
CA GLY A 345 20.55 4.34 13.55
C GLY A 345 19.98 5.74 13.84
N ASP A 346 20.57 6.78 13.25
CA ASP A 346 20.15 8.16 13.39
C ASP A 346 18.87 8.42 12.58
N VAL A 347 18.00 9.28 13.11
CA VAL A 347 16.72 9.59 12.47
C VAL A 347 16.94 10.58 11.34
N MET A 348 16.92 10.08 10.10
CA MET A 348 17.01 10.91 8.90
C MET A 348 15.72 11.68 8.62
N SER A 349 14.58 11.07 8.93
CA SER A 349 13.26 11.65 8.68
C SER A 349 12.22 11.07 9.60
N ALA A 350 11.22 11.87 9.97
CA ALA A 350 10.09 11.41 10.75
C ALA A 350 8.81 12.20 10.49
N VAL A 351 7.68 11.50 10.50
CA VAL A 351 6.34 12.10 10.56
C VAL A 351 5.63 11.60 11.81
N LYS A 352 5.02 12.53 12.56
CA LYS A 352 4.19 12.22 13.73
C LYS A 352 2.73 12.28 13.33
N VAL A 353 2.01 11.18 13.54
CA VAL A 353 0.60 11.02 13.17
C VAL A 353 -0.22 10.72 14.42
N ARG A 354 -1.33 11.43 14.60
CA ARG A 354 -2.29 11.11 15.66
C ARG A 354 -3.25 10.06 15.15
N LEU A 355 -3.49 9.01 15.92
CA LEU A 355 -4.36 7.92 15.47
C LEU A 355 -5.78 8.40 15.15
N SER A 356 -6.25 9.47 15.81
CA SER A 356 -7.52 10.12 15.49
C SER A 356 -7.61 10.68 14.06
N THR A 357 -6.48 10.98 13.39
CA THR A 357 -6.47 11.46 12.00
C THR A 357 -6.53 10.34 10.98
N LEU A 358 -6.22 9.11 11.38
CA LEU A 358 -6.30 7.91 10.54
C LEU A 358 -7.66 7.22 10.69
N LYS A 359 -8.71 8.00 10.81
CA LYS A 359 -10.08 7.52 10.85
C LYS A 359 -10.81 8.26 9.75
N PRO A 360 -11.80 7.63 9.09
CA PRO A 360 -12.76 8.38 8.29
C PRO A 360 -13.19 9.59 9.09
N THR A 361 -12.87 10.78 8.58
CA THR A 361 -13.05 12.04 9.31
C THR A 361 -14.53 12.37 9.38
N GLY A 362 -15.31 11.64 10.16
CA GLY A 362 -16.74 11.90 10.28
C GLY A 362 -17.52 11.89 8.95
N VAL A 363 -16.90 11.52 7.82
CA VAL A 363 -17.61 10.87 6.72
C VAL A 363 -17.57 9.40 7.05
N ALA A 364 -18.28 9.04 8.12
CA ALA A 364 -19.07 7.84 8.00
C ALA A 364 -19.77 7.93 6.63
N ALA A 365 -20.03 6.80 5.98
CA ALA A 365 -21.35 6.68 5.38
C ALA A 365 -22.39 6.73 6.53
N GLY A 366 -22.43 7.85 7.25
CA GLY A 366 -23.61 8.30 7.94
C GLY A 366 -24.61 8.67 6.86
N PRO A 367 -25.79 9.14 7.25
CA PRO A 367 -26.65 9.79 6.27
C PRO A 367 -25.77 10.83 5.55
N ARG A 368 -25.74 10.80 4.21
CA ARG A 368 -25.25 11.95 3.43
C ARG A 368 -25.78 13.19 4.15
N PRO A 369 -24.96 14.21 4.48
CA PRO A 369 -25.44 15.38 5.24
C PRO A 369 -26.79 15.76 4.64
N LYS A 370 -27.86 15.66 5.45
CA LYS A 370 -29.22 15.75 4.93
C LYS A 370 -29.25 17.02 4.12
N LEU A 371 -29.39 16.86 2.80
CA LEU A 371 -29.43 18.00 1.92
C LEU A 371 -30.58 18.89 2.41
N PRO A 372 -30.45 20.22 2.35
CA PRO A 372 -31.57 21.10 2.70
C PRO A 372 -32.83 20.64 1.98
N ASP A 373 -33.99 20.79 2.60
CA ASP A 373 -35.24 20.32 2.01
C ASP A 373 -35.41 20.90 0.58
N GLY A 374 -35.64 20.02 -0.39
CA GLY A 374 -35.73 20.37 -1.81
C GLY A 374 -34.39 20.41 -2.58
N VAL A 375 -33.27 20.08 -1.95
CA VAL A 375 -31.94 19.92 -2.60
C VAL A 375 -31.65 18.43 -2.83
N LEU A 376 -31.21 18.10 -4.03
CA LEU A 376 -31.02 16.75 -4.53
C LEU A 376 -29.54 16.37 -4.63
N THR A 377 -29.29 15.07 -4.57
CA THR A 377 -28.00 14.48 -4.93
C THR A 377 -27.87 14.38 -6.46
N PRO A 378 -26.64 14.23 -7.00
CA PRO A 378 -26.41 13.99 -8.43
C PRO A 378 -27.31 12.92 -9.05
N ALA A 379 -27.48 11.78 -8.37
CA ALA A 379 -28.30 10.67 -8.88
C ALA A 379 -29.79 11.01 -8.89
N GLU A 380 -30.31 11.66 -7.84
CA GLU A 380 -31.72 12.08 -7.77
C GLU A 380 -32.03 13.18 -8.80
N ALA A 381 -31.09 14.10 -9.01
CA ALA A 381 -31.18 15.11 -10.05
C ALA A 381 -31.14 14.47 -11.45
N ALA A 382 -30.22 13.52 -11.70
CA ALA A 382 -30.13 12.79 -12.97
C ALA A 382 -31.45 12.08 -13.34
N ALA A 383 -32.20 11.58 -12.34
CA ALA A 383 -33.50 10.94 -12.55
C ALA A 383 -34.65 11.92 -12.89
N LYS A 384 -34.41 13.23 -12.82
CA LYS A 384 -35.43 14.29 -13.02
C LYS A 384 -35.19 15.10 -14.31
N VAL A 385 -34.83 14.42 -15.39
CA VAL A 385 -34.63 15.04 -16.71
C VAL A 385 -35.86 15.87 -17.11
N GLY A 386 -35.63 17.11 -17.57
CA GLY A 386 -36.66 18.08 -17.94
C GLY A 386 -37.25 18.88 -16.76
N GLN A 387 -36.93 18.54 -15.51
CA GLN A 387 -37.42 19.27 -14.33
C GLN A 387 -36.37 20.28 -13.83
N LYS A 388 -36.86 21.39 -13.28
CA LYS A 388 -36.02 22.33 -12.53
C LYS A 388 -35.77 21.76 -11.14
N VAL A 389 -34.49 21.60 -10.80
CA VAL A 389 -34.05 21.07 -9.51
C VAL A 389 -32.95 21.92 -8.92
N THR A 390 -32.68 21.72 -7.64
CA THR A 390 -31.45 22.19 -7.00
C THR A 390 -30.62 20.98 -6.63
N VAL A 391 -29.36 20.92 -7.07
CA VAL A 391 -28.43 19.83 -6.81
C VAL A 391 -27.27 20.34 -5.97
N GLN A 392 -26.74 19.52 -5.05
CA GLN A 392 -25.54 19.85 -4.29
C GLN A 392 -24.58 18.66 -4.24
N PHE A 393 -23.30 18.90 -4.55
CA PHE A 393 -22.26 17.88 -4.51
C PHE A 393 -20.85 18.49 -4.45
N PRO A 394 -19.86 17.75 -3.92
CA PRO A 394 -18.44 18.10 -4.04
C PRO A 394 -17.95 17.91 -5.48
N VAL A 395 -17.28 18.92 -6.04
CA VAL A 395 -16.73 18.86 -7.40
C VAL A 395 -15.49 17.97 -7.44
N ALA A 396 -15.59 16.83 -8.12
CA ALA A 396 -14.54 15.81 -8.19
C ALA A 396 -13.59 15.99 -9.37
N SER A 397 -14.03 16.65 -10.45
CA SER A 397 -13.19 17.06 -11.57
C SER A 397 -13.76 18.29 -12.27
N THR A 398 -12.91 19.01 -12.99
CA THR A 398 -13.32 20.17 -13.79
C THR A 398 -12.76 20.10 -15.21
N GLY A 399 -13.44 20.70 -16.19
CA GLY A 399 -12.94 20.73 -17.56
C GLY A 399 -13.75 21.63 -18.49
N GLY A 400 -13.41 21.61 -19.78
CA GLY A 400 -14.08 22.39 -20.83
C GLY A 400 -13.38 23.71 -21.15
N GLN A 401 -13.45 24.10 -22.43
CA GLN A 401 -12.83 25.31 -22.96
C GLN A 401 -13.82 26.47 -23.03
N THR A 402 -14.98 26.25 -23.64
CA THR A 402 -16.03 27.28 -23.80
C THR A 402 -16.85 27.47 -22.53
N ASN A 403 -17.35 26.37 -21.95
CA ASN A 403 -18.03 26.35 -20.66
C ASN A 403 -17.13 25.64 -19.64
N LEU A 404 -17.20 26.06 -18.39
CA LEU A 404 -16.53 25.37 -17.29
C LEU A 404 -17.46 24.30 -16.73
N TYR A 405 -17.09 23.03 -16.91
CA TYR A 405 -17.82 21.88 -16.38
C TYR A 405 -17.30 21.52 -15.00
N LEU A 406 -18.23 21.38 -14.06
CA LEU A 406 -18.01 20.94 -12.68
C LEU A 406 -18.68 19.56 -12.53
N ASN A 407 -17.88 18.52 -12.36
CA ASN A 407 -18.35 17.13 -12.43
C ASN A 407 -18.44 16.50 -11.05
N SER A 408 -19.48 15.68 -10.83
CA SER A 408 -19.63 14.91 -9.59
C SER A 408 -18.68 13.71 -9.52
N ALA A 409 -18.14 13.27 -10.66
CA ALA A 409 -17.18 12.16 -10.77
C ALA A 409 -15.77 12.64 -11.17
N ARG A 410 -14.73 11.89 -10.77
CA ARG A 410 -13.35 12.14 -11.21
C ARG A 410 -13.18 11.90 -12.72
N ASP A 411 -13.80 10.85 -13.25
CA ASP A 411 -13.94 10.64 -14.70
C ASP A 411 -15.26 11.24 -15.17
N PHE A 412 -15.18 12.33 -15.95
CA PHE A 412 -16.36 13.01 -16.49
C PHE A 412 -17.17 12.15 -17.48
N ARG A 413 -16.61 11.03 -17.96
CA ARG A 413 -17.27 10.07 -18.84
C ARG A 413 -17.97 8.94 -18.08
N ALA A 414 -17.84 8.90 -16.75
CA ALA A 414 -18.49 7.90 -15.94
C ALA A 414 -20.02 7.98 -16.10
N LYS A 415 -20.69 6.83 -16.13
CA LYS A 415 -22.15 6.74 -16.36
C LYS A 415 -22.97 7.42 -15.26
N ASP A 416 -22.40 7.52 -14.07
CA ASP A 416 -22.97 8.15 -12.88
C ASP A 416 -22.51 9.61 -12.70
N ASN A 417 -21.78 10.18 -13.66
CA ASN A 417 -21.41 11.58 -13.63
C ASN A 417 -22.63 12.50 -13.84
N PHE A 418 -22.76 13.49 -12.97
CA PHE A 418 -23.64 14.63 -13.16
C PHE A 418 -22.79 15.89 -13.28
N ALA A 419 -23.04 16.68 -14.32
CA ALA A 419 -22.27 17.89 -14.56
C ALA A 419 -23.08 19.17 -14.26
N VAL A 420 -22.39 20.20 -13.77
CA VAL A 420 -22.87 21.58 -13.80
C VAL A 420 -22.00 22.35 -14.79
N ALA A 421 -22.60 22.85 -15.86
CA ALA A 421 -21.91 23.62 -16.89
C ALA A 421 -22.10 25.12 -16.61
N LEU A 422 -21.06 25.78 -16.12
CA LEU A 422 -21.01 27.23 -15.96
C LEU A 422 -20.73 27.88 -17.32
N THR A 423 -21.75 28.51 -17.89
CA THR A 423 -21.68 29.16 -19.19
C THR A 423 -20.96 30.51 -19.13
N ALA A 424 -20.55 31.04 -20.29
CA ALA A 424 -19.97 32.38 -20.39
C ALA A 424 -20.89 33.47 -19.80
N ALA A 425 -22.21 33.37 -19.99
CA ALA A 425 -23.18 34.33 -19.45
C ALA A 425 -23.23 34.33 -17.92
N ALA A 426 -22.95 33.19 -17.29
CA ALA A 426 -22.91 33.05 -15.84
C ALA A 426 -21.56 33.41 -15.21
N LYS A 427 -20.51 33.61 -16.00
CA LYS A 427 -19.20 34.11 -15.55
C LYS A 427 -19.23 35.62 -15.36
N ALA A 428 -20.07 36.07 -14.43
CA ALA A 428 -20.20 37.46 -14.03
C ALA A 428 -20.32 37.55 -12.50
N GLY A 429 -20.09 38.75 -11.95
CA GLY A 429 -20.12 38.98 -10.52
C GLY A 429 -19.12 38.06 -9.78
N PRO A 430 -19.57 37.22 -8.82
CA PRO A 430 -18.66 36.35 -8.04
C PRO A 430 -17.93 35.30 -8.88
N TRP A 431 -18.37 35.05 -10.11
CA TRP A 431 -17.79 34.04 -10.99
C TRP A 431 -17.02 34.61 -12.19
N ALA A 432 -16.77 35.93 -12.22
CA ALA A 432 -16.08 36.59 -13.33
C ALA A 432 -14.71 35.94 -13.63
N ASP A 433 -13.92 35.68 -12.59
CA ASP A 433 -12.58 35.10 -12.68
C ASP A 433 -12.55 33.60 -12.36
N ALA A 434 -13.71 32.93 -12.36
CA ALA A 434 -13.80 31.56 -11.91
C ALA A 434 -13.13 30.58 -12.89
N THR A 435 -12.22 29.77 -12.35
CA THR A 435 -11.52 28.69 -13.05
C THR A 435 -11.89 27.33 -12.45
N GLY A 436 -11.42 26.23 -13.04
CA GLY A 436 -11.62 24.90 -12.44
C GLY A 436 -11.09 24.82 -11.00
N ALA A 437 -9.96 25.47 -10.72
CA ALA A 437 -9.37 25.52 -9.38
C ALA A 437 -10.27 26.25 -8.36
N THR A 438 -11.15 27.15 -8.80
CA THR A 438 -12.11 27.84 -7.92
C THR A 438 -13.05 26.86 -7.22
N PHE A 439 -13.39 25.74 -7.88
CA PHE A 439 -14.43 24.81 -7.45
C PHE A 439 -13.92 23.41 -7.11
N LEU A 440 -12.77 22.99 -7.66
CA LEU A 440 -12.25 21.65 -7.45
C LEU A 440 -12.12 21.32 -5.95
N ASN A 441 -12.64 20.16 -5.54
CA ASN A 441 -12.72 19.69 -4.16
C ASN A 441 -13.59 20.56 -3.21
N LYS A 442 -14.36 21.52 -3.73
CA LYS A 442 -15.35 22.28 -2.96
C LYS A 442 -16.75 21.78 -3.25
N THR A 443 -17.67 22.02 -2.31
CA THR A 443 -19.09 21.70 -2.49
C THR A 443 -19.79 22.85 -3.19
N ILE A 444 -20.51 22.54 -4.26
CA ILE A 444 -21.35 23.50 -4.97
C ILE A 444 -22.82 23.18 -4.77
N ARG A 445 -23.67 24.20 -4.82
CA ARG A 445 -25.13 24.04 -4.99
C ARG A 445 -25.54 24.79 -6.25
N ALA A 446 -26.20 24.07 -7.16
CA ALA A 446 -26.63 24.59 -8.45
C ALA A 446 -28.12 24.36 -8.69
N SER A 447 -28.81 25.37 -9.22
CA SER A 447 -30.24 25.27 -9.55
C SER A 447 -30.48 25.49 -11.04
N GLY A 448 -31.19 24.55 -11.67
CA GLY A 448 -31.54 24.66 -13.08
C GLY A 448 -32.31 23.45 -13.59
N THR A 449 -32.62 23.46 -14.88
CA THR A 449 -33.32 22.35 -15.54
C THR A 449 -32.33 21.25 -15.90
N VAL A 450 -32.64 20.02 -15.48
CA VAL A 450 -31.80 18.85 -15.81
C VAL A 450 -31.98 18.51 -17.28
N GLN A 451 -30.86 18.38 -17.99
CA GLN A 451 -30.79 18.01 -19.40
C GLN A 451 -29.86 16.81 -19.57
N VAL A 452 -30.06 16.03 -20.63
CA VAL A 452 -29.11 15.00 -21.04
C VAL A 452 -28.43 15.49 -22.32
N VAL A 453 -27.11 15.67 -22.26
CA VAL A 453 -26.32 16.08 -23.41
C VAL A 453 -25.20 15.08 -23.60
N SER A 454 -25.12 14.51 -24.80
CA SER A 454 -24.15 13.45 -25.14
C SER A 454 -24.14 12.28 -24.14
N GLY A 455 -25.32 11.90 -23.64
CA GLY A 455 -25.49 10.78 -22.72
C GLY A 455 -25.18 11.07 -21.25
N SER A 456 -24.83 12.31 -20.89
CA SER A 456 -24.57 12.72 -19.50
C SER A 456 -25.63 13.70 -18.99
N ALA A 457 -26.15 13.45 -17.78
CA ALA A 457 -27.09 14.36 -17.13
C ALA A 457 -26.36 15.61 -16.61
N ARG A 458 -26.94 16.80 -16.85
CA ARG A 458 -26.33 18.06 -16.45
C ARG A 458 -27.33 19.17 -16.20
N ILE A 459 -26.90 20.21 -15.48
CA ILE A 459 -27.54 21.53 -15.42
C ILE A 459 -26.64 22.54 -16.11
N GLU A 460 -27.21 23.40 -16.94
CA GLU A 460 -26.53 24.59 -17.44
C GLU A 460 -26.86 25.80 -16.56
N VAL A 461 -25.83 26.47 -16.09
CA VAL A 461 -25.94 27.69 -15.29
C VAL A 461 -25.70 28.89 -16.21
N THR A 462 -26.73 29.72 -16.38
CA THR A 462 -26.75 30.88 -17.28
C THR A 462 -26.76 32.23 -16.55
N ALA A 463 -27.03 32.22 -15.24
CA ALA A 463 -26.93 33.39 -14.38
C ALA A 463 -26.09 33.09 -13.12
N PRO A 464 -25.26 34.04 -12.62
CA PRO A 464 -24.38 33.81 -11.48
C PRO A 464 -25.09 33.30 -10.21
N ALA A 465 -26.31 33.78 -9.94
CA ALA A 465 -27.08 33.42 -8.75
C ALA A 465 -27.56 31.95 -8.71
N GLN A 466 -27.46 31.22 -9.83
CA GLN A 466 -27.85 29.80 -9.89
C GLN A 466 -26.79 28.87 -9.33
N LEU A 467 -25.59 29.35 -9.05
CA LEU A 467 -24.48 28.59 -8.50
C LEU A 467 -23.97 29.28 -7.25
N VAL A 468 -23.77 28.51 -6.18
CA VAL A 468 -23.12 28.97 -4.96
C VAL A 468 -22.11 27.93 -4.47
N LEU A 469 -21.04 28.38 -3.84
CA LEU A 469 -20.19 27.53 -3.01
C LEU A 469 -20.87 27.32 -1.66
N VAL A 470 -20.90 26.09 -1.19
CA VAL A 470 -21.41 25.72 0.12
C VAL A 470 -20.19 25.43 0.99
N GLU A 471 -20.01 26.23 2.06
CA GLU A 471 -18.97 26.03 3.07
C GLU A 471 -19.19 24.77 3.89
#